data_AF-A0A923E591-F1
#
_entry.id   AF-A0A923E591-F1
#
_cell.length_a   1.000
_cell.length_b   1.000
_cell.length_c   1.000
_cell.angle_alpha   90.00
_cell.angle_beta   90.00
_cell.angle_gamma   90.00
#
_symmetry.space_group_name_H-M   'P 1'
#
loop_
_entity.id
_entity.type
_entity.pdbx_description
1 polymer ?
#
loop_
_entity_poly.entity_id
_entity_poly.type
_entity_poly.pdbx_seq_one_letter_code
_entity_poly.pdbx_strand_id
1 'polypeptide(L)'
;MADTSSPSSPLLDRPRQPAGESVQDDRRPSLGLGRIVMAAFWAVGIWTGAVGAADLLDHSGPWGPSILTLLAGAVYLMAAAGITHNGRRMRILGWACIGTSIGAPLILWVAALDLPELSEARSAWTGLGADFHFIPLAVSLVGVVWMWLSNPRRIVEIAEQIERPSRSRR
;
A
#
# COMPACT_ATOMS: atom_id res chain seq x y z
N MET A 1 -56.73 -13.39 64.93
CA MET A 1 -57.31 -13.13 63.59
C MET A 1 -56.35 -12.15 62.92
N ALA A 2 -55.35 -12.67 62.21
CA ALA A 2 -54.23 -11.88 61.69
C ALA A 2 -54.44 -11.63 60.19
N ASP A 3 -54.43 -10.35 59.83
CA ASP A 3 -54.62 -9.82 58.48
C ASP A 3 -53.33 -10.03 57.66
N THR A 4 -53.45 -10.58 56.46
CA THR A 4 -52.32 -10.94 55.57
C THR A 4 -52.44 -10.18 54.26
N SER A 5 -52.15 -8.88 54.29
CA SER A 5 -52.02 -8.06 53.09
C SER A 5 -50.63 -8.23 52.46
N SER A 6 -50.50 -9.12 51.47
CA SER A 6 -49.34 -9.16 50.57
C SER A 6 -49.37 -7.97 49.60
N PRO A 7 -48.25 -7.26 49.38
CA PRO A 7 -48.20 -6.21 48.37
C PRO A 7 -48.05 -6.83 46.96
N SER A 8 -48.99 -6.50 46.08
CA SER A 8 -48.96 -6.79 44.65
C SER A 8 -47.74 -6.09 44.01
N SER A 9 -46.82 -6.89 43.50
CA SER A 9 -45.67 -6.40 42.73
C SER A 9 -46.15 -5.82 41.39
N PRO A 10 -45.67 -4.63 40.96
CA PRO A 10 -45.99 -4.09 39.65
C PRO A 10 -45.30 -4.96 38.59
N LEU A 11 -46.10 -5.61 37.74
CA LEU A 11 -45.67 -6.23 36.50
C LEU A 11 -44.97 -5.16 35.65
N LEU A 12 -43.64 -5.15 35.67
CA LEU A 12 -42.83 -4.42 34.71
C LEU A 12 -43.18 -4.98 33.33
N ASP A 13 -43.93 -4.21 32.56
CA ASP A 13 -44.19 -4.41 31.14
C ASP A 13 -42.85 -4.25 30.41
N ARG A 14 -42.09 -5.36 30.36
CA ARG A 14 -40.84 -5.40 29.60
C ARG A 14 -41.24 -5.26 28.13
N PRO A 15 -40.72 -4.27 27.39
CA PRO A 15 -40.97 -4.19 25.96
C PRO A 15 -40.55 -5.53 25.35
N ARG A 16 -41.51 -6.19 24.68
CA ARG A 16 -41.26 -7.41 23.90
C ARG A 16 -40.20 -7.05 22.87
N GLN A 17 -38.95 -7.45 23.12
CA GLN A 17 -37.90 -7.40 22.12
C GLN A 17 -38.37 -8.27 20.94
N PRO A 18 -38.45 -7.73 19.71
CA PRO A 18 -38.81 -8.54 18.56
C PRO A 18 -37.79 -9.68 18.45
N ALA A 19 -38.31 -10.90 18.48
CA ALA A 19 -37.52 -12.10 18.39
C ALA A 19 -36.76 -12.12 17.05
N GLY A 20 -35.43 -12.10 17.12
CA GLY A 20 -34.59 -12.77 16.13
C GLY A 20 -34.63 -12.22 14.71
N GLU A 21 -34.63 -10.90 14.52
CA GLU A 21 -34.13 -10.37 13.25
C GLU A 21 -32.60 -10.52 13.26
N SER A 22 -32.13 -11.71 12.89
CA SER A 22 -30.73 -11.94 12.59
C SER A 22 -30.38 -10.99 11.45
N VAL A 23 -29.71 -9.89 11.78
CA VAL A 23 -29.10 -9.00 10.80
C VAL A 23 -28.19 -9.88 9.94
N GLN A 24 -28.68 -10.27 8.76
CA GLN A 24 -27.84 -10.84 7.74
C GLN A 24 -26.85 -9.75 7.36
N ASP A 25 -25.64 -9.85 7.89
CA ASP A 25 -24.53 -9.00 7.49
C ASP A 25 -24.15 -9.40 6.06
N ASP A 26 -24.88 -8.86 5.08
CA ASP A 26 -24.58 -8.96 3.64
C ASP A 26 -23.39 -8.03 3.27
N ARG A 27 -22.44 -7.88 4.20
CA ARG A 27 -21.13 -7.34 3.88
C ARG A 27 -20.43 -8.36 2.99
N ARG A 28 -20.50 -8.09 1.68
CA ARG A 28 -19.53 -8.58 0.69
C ARG A 28 -18.17 -8.65 1.38
N PRO A 29 -17.49 -9.81 1.40
CA PRO A 29 -16.17 -9.91 1.99
C PRO A 29 -15.33 -8.79 1.42
N SER A 30 -14.95 -7.81 2.25
CA SER A 30 -14.00 -6.79 1.84
C SER A 30 -12.67 -7.50 1.67
N LEU A 31 -12.47 -8.14 0.52
CA LEU A 31 -11.17 -8.64 0.13
C LEU A 31 -10.24 -7.45 0.27
N GLY A 32 -9.36 -7.57 1.26
CA GLY A 32 -8.51 -6.49 1.73
C GLY A 32 -7.59 -6.08 0.61
N LEU A 33 -8.05 -5.18 -0.27
CA LEU A 33 -7.28 -4.64 -1.38
C LEU A 33 -5.95 -4.09 -0.86
N GLY A 34 -5.95 -3.49 0.34
CA GLY A 34 -4.73 -3.09 1.03
C GLY A 34 -3.80 -4.24 1.40
N ARG A 35 -4.31 -5.41 1.80
CA ARG A 35 -3.49 -6.60 2.07
C ARG A 35 -2.87 -7.16 0.79
N ILE A 36 -3.58 -7.10 -0.34
CA ILE A 36 -3.05 -7.50 -1.64
C ILE A 36 -1.88 -6.59 -2.04
N VAL A 37 -2.03 -5.27 -1.90
CA VAL A 37 -0.93 -4.32 -2.17
C VAL A 37 0.26 -4.58 -1.25
N MET A 38 0.03 -4.78 0.06
CA MET A 38 1.10 -5.13 1.00
C MET A 38 1.84 -6.41 0.56
N ALA A 39 1.10 -7.48 0.25
CA ALA A 39 1.67 -8.74 -0.18
C ALA A 39 2.45 -8.62 -1.49
N ALA A 40 1.97 -7.83 -2.45
CA ALA A 40 2.65 -7.57 -3.71
C ALA A 40 4.01 -6.89 -3.49
N PHE A 41 4.08 -5.86 -2.64
CA PHE A 41 5.33 -5.19 -2.31
C PHE A 41 6.32 -6.12 -1.60
N TRP A 42 5.85 -6.93 -0.65
CA TRP A 42 6.67 -7.95 0.01
C TRP A 42 7.20 -8.98 -0.99
N ALA A 43 6.34 -9.51 -1.86
CA ALA A 43 6.71 -10.52 -2.85
C ALA A 43 7.75 -9.97 -3.85
N VAL A 44 7.53 -8.77 -4.39
CA VAL A 44 8.48 -8.11 -5.30
C VAL A 44 9.81 -7.83 -4.61
N GLY A 45 9.78 -7.30 -3.38
CA GLY A 45 10.99 -7.01 -2.62
C GLY A 45 11.82 -8.26 -2.31
N ILE A 46 11.17 -9.34 -1.87
CA ILE A 46 11.84 -10.63 -1.63
C ILE A 46 12.40 -11.19 -2.93
N TRP A 47 11.62 -11.21 -4.01
CA TRP A 47 12.05 -11.77 -5.29
C TRP A 47 13.24 -11.01 -5.87
N THR A 48 13.13 -9.69 -6.02
CA THR A 48 14.22 -8.86 -6.55
C THR A 48 15.46 -8.88 -5.66
N GLY A 49 15.28 -8.86 -4.34
CA GLY A 49 16.37 -9.01 -3.38
C GLY A 49 17.08 -10.37 -3.50
N ALA A 50 16.32 -11.45 -3.64
CA ALA A 50 16.86 -12.79 -3.82
C ALA A 50 17.63 -12.94 -5.14
N VAL A 51 17.11 -12.37 -6.24
CA VAL A 51 17.82 -12.35 -7.53
C VAL A 51 19.12 -11.58 -7.41
N GLY A 52 19.10 -10.36 -6.87
CA GLY A 52 20.31 -9.56 -6.68
C GLY A 52 21.33 -10.24 -5.76
N ALA A 53 20.89 -10.85 -4.67
CA ALA A 53 21.76 -11.59 -3.75
C ALA A 53 22.38 -12.82 -4.42
N ALA A 54 21.60 -13.60 -5.15
CA ALA A 54 22.10 -14.76 -5.90
C ALA A 54 23.13 -14.33 -6.95
N ASP A 55 22.83 -13.29 -7.73
CA ASP A 55 23.75 -12.78 -8.75
C ASP A 55 25.08 -12.28 -8.16
N LEU A 56 25.08 -11.70 -6.95
CA LEU A 56 26.31 -11.35 -6.24
C LEU A 56 27.09 -12.57 -5.78
N LEU A 57 26.40 -13.56 -5.19
CA LEU A 57 27.04 -14.76 -4.63
C LEU A 57 27.64 -15.64 -5.73
N ASP A 58 26.90 -15.80 -6.83
CA ASP A 58 27.29 -16.64 -7.96
C ASP A 58 28.29 -15.94 -8.90
N HIS A 59 28.60 -14.66 -8.66
CA HIS A 59 29.46 -13.84 -9.52
C HIS A 59 29.03 -13.91 -10.99
N SER A 60 27.72 -13.91 -11.22
CA SER A 60 27.10 -14.17 -12.53
C SER A 60 27.32 -13.05 -13.56
N GLY A 61 27.93 -11.92 -13.15
CA GLY A 61 28.22 -10.79 -14.02
C GLY A 61 28.90 -9.62 -13.30
N PRO A 62 28.88 -8.41 -13.91
CA PRO A 62 29.38 -7.20 -13.29
C PRO A 62 28.66 -6.92 -11.97
N TRP A 63 29.38 -6.42 -10.97
CA TRP A 63 28.82 -6.24 -9.63
C TRP A 63 27.78 -5.13 -9.56
N GLY A 64 27.91 -4.11 -10.41
CA GLY A 64 27.04 -2.92 -10.40
C GLY A 64 25.55 -3.24 -10.55
N PRO A 65 25.13 -3.93 -11.63
CA PRO A 65 23.72 -4.27 -11.86
C PRO A 65 23.15 -5.20 -10.77
N SER A 66 23.95 -6.14 -10.26
CA SER A 66 23.53 -7.06 -9.20
C SER A 66 23.33 -6.31 -7.87
N ILE A 67 24.23 -5.38 -7.51
CA ILE A 67 24.10 -4.51 -6.33
C ILE A 67 22.87 -3.61 -6.47
N LEU A 68 22.64 -3.04 -7.66
CA LEU A 68 21.49 -2.19 -7.95
C LEU A 68 20.18 -2.96 -7.81
N THR A 69 20.15 -4.22 -8.25
CA THR A 69 19.00 -5.12 -8.11
C THR A 69 18.73 -5.46 -6.65
N LEU A 70 19.78 -5.75 -5.89
CA LEU A 70 19.68 -6.00 -4.45
C LEU A 70 19.17 -4.76 -3.69
N LEU A 71 19.67 -3.58 -4.06
CA LEU A 71 19.21 -2.29 -3.52
C LEU A 71 17.73 -2.05 -3.85
N ALA A 72 17.31 -2.35 -5.08
CA ALA A 72 15.91 -2.26 -5.48
C ALA A 72 15.04 -3.14 -4.58
N GLY A 73 15.44 -4.40 -4.35
CA GLY A 73 14.76 -5.30 -3.42
C GLY A 73 14.63 -4.72 -2.02
N ALA A 74 15.71 -4.18 -1.46
CA ALA A 74 15.67 -3.51 -0.16
C ALA A 74 14.68 -2.34 -0.12
N VAL A 75 14.65 -1.50 -1.18
CA VAL A 75 13.70 -0.39 -1.29
C VAL A 75 12.25 -0.89 -1.34
N TYR A 76 11.95 -1.95 -2.08
CA TYR A 76 10.60 -2.55 -2.11
C TYR A 76 10.21 -3.13 -0.76
N LEU A 77 11.13 -3.76 -0.02
CA LEU A 77 10.87 -4.26 1.33
C LEU A 77 10.59 -3.12 2.32
N MET A 78 11.34 -2.02 2.23
CA MET A 78 11.11 -0.82 3.04
C MET A 78 9.77 -0.15 2.70
N ALA A 79 9.40 -0.10 1.41
CA ALA A 79 8.08 0.33 0.99
C ALA A 79 6.99 -0.59 1.57
N ALA A 80 7.17 -1.91 1.50
CA ALA A 80 6.25 -2.89 2.06
C ALA A 80 6.03 -2.67 3.55
N ALA A 81 7.12 -2.46 4.31
CA ALA A 81 7.06 -2.14 5.73
C ALA A 81 6.33 -0.82 5.98
N GLY A 82 6.60 0.22 5.19
CA GLY A 82 5.94 1.53 5.28
C GLY A 82 4.43 1.48 5.00
N ILE A 83 4.01 0.68 4.02
CA ILE A 83 2.60 0.46 3.64
C ILE A 83 1.88 -0.37 4.71
N THR A 84 2.54 -1.39 5.25
CA THR A 84 1.93 -2.33 6.23
C THR A 84 1.66 -1.65 7.57
N HIS A 85 2.49 -0.67 7.97
CA HIS A 85 2.40 -0.04 9.28
C HIS A 85 1.72 1.35 9.22
N ASN A 86 0.67 1.55 10.01
CA ASN A 86 -0.14 2.76 9.99
C ASN A 86 0.44 3.93 10.83
N GLY A 87 1.74 4.20 10.75
CA GLY A 87 2.42 5.26 11.50
C GLY A 87 2.86 6.44 10.63
N ARG A 88 2.84 7.68 11.15
CA ARG A 88 3.26 8.88 10.39
C ARG A 88 4.66 8.74 9.78
N ARG A 89 5.64 8.28 10.57
CA ARG A 89 7.02 8.06 10.10
C ARG A 89 7.09 6.97 9.03
N MET A 90 6.37 5.87 9.22
CA MET A 90 6.33 4.73 8.29
C MET A 90 5.64 5.11 6.98
N ARG A 91 4.68 6.04 7.03
CA ARG A 91 4.02 6.58 5.85
C ARG A 91 4.93 7.51 5.05
N ILE A 92 5.75 8.31 5.71
CA ILE A 92 6.81 9.11 5.06
C ILE A 92 7.82 8.16 4.40
N LEU A 93 8.24 7.11 5.11
CA LEU A 93 9.15 6.09 4.57
C LEU A 93 8.56 5.40 3.34
N GLY A 94 7.29 4.97 3.40
CA GLY A 94 6.59 4.34 2.28
C GLY A 94 6.53 5.26 1.06
N TRP A 95 6.20 6.54 1.24
CA TRP A 95 6.22 7.52 0.16
C TRP A 95 7.62 7.71 -0.44
N ALA A 96 8.65 7.83 0.40
CA ALA A 96 10.03 7.98 -0.06
C ALA A 96 10.47 6.75 -0.88
N CYS A 97 10.23 5.54 -0.38
CA CYS A 97 10.61 4.30 -1.07
C CYS A 97 9.83 4.09 -2.37
N ILE A 98 8.52 4.36 -2.39
CA ILE A 98 7.74 4.31 -3.63
C ILE A 98 8.26 5.34 -4.63
N GLY A 99 8.53 6.57 -4.18
CA GLY A 99 9.14 7.62 -5.00
C GLY A 99 10.47 7.17 -5.62
N THR A 100 11.38 6.61 -4.82
CA THR A 100 12.65 6.04 -5.29
C THR A 100 12.43 4.90 -6.28
N SER A 101 11.50 4.00 -6.02
CA SER A 101 11.24 2.84 -6.88
C SER A 101 10.71 3.20 -8.27
N ILE A 102 10.16 4.40 -8.45
CA ILE A 102 9.74 4.96 -9.75
C ILE A 102 10.83 5.86 -10.32
N GLY A 103 11.39 6.73 -9.48
CA GLY A 103 12.40 7.72 -9.88
C GLY A 103 13.69 7.08 -10.36
N ALA A 104 14.21 6.05 -9.68
CA ALA A 104 15.45 5.39 -10.06
C ALA A 104 15.37 4.76 -11.47
N PRO A 105 14.35 3.95 -11.82
CA PRO A 105 14.18 3.48 -13.19
C PRO A 105 14.08 4.59 -14.22
N LEU A 106 13.33 5.66 -13.93
CA LEU A 106 13.18 6.78 -14.86
C LEU A 106 14.50 7.52 -15.09
N ILE A 107 15.25 7.78 -14.02
CA ILE A 107 16.57 8.41 -14.11
C ILE A 107 17.53 7.54 -14.93
N LEU A 108 17.57 6.23 -14.67
CA LEU A 108 18.41 5.30 -15.42
C LEU A 108 18.00 5.19 -16.89
N TRP A 109 16.70 5.19 -17.17
CA TRP A 109 16.18 5.16 -18.54
C TRP A 109 16.54 6.43 -19.32
N VAL A 110 16.43 7.60 -18.71
CA VAL A 110 16.88 8.86 -19.33
C VAL A 110 18.39 8.87 -19.53
N ALA A 111 19.17 8.44 -18.54
CA ALA A 111 20.63 8.34 -18.65
C ALA A 111 21.06 7.35 -19.75
N ALA A 112 20.28 6.29 -19.98
CA ALA A 112 20.54 5.31 -21.02
C ALA A 112 20.37 5.86 -22.46
N LEU A 113 19.77 7.04 -22.63
CA LEU A 113 19.71 7.71 -23.94
C LEU A 113 21.10 8.13 -24.43
N ASP A 114 21.98 8.51 -23.51
CA ASP A 114 23.38 8.86 -23.81
C ASP A 114 24.35 7.69 -23.59
N LEU A 115 24.00 6.76 -22.68
CA LEU A 115 24.81 5.56 -22.35
C LEU A 115 23.98 4.27 -22.53
N PRO A 116 23.87 3.73 -23.76
CA PRO A 116 23.01 2.58 -24.06
C PRO A 116 23.31 1.33 -23.22
N GLU A 117 24.58 1.15 -22.82
CA GLU A 117 25.07 0.10 -21.93
C GLU A 117 24.33 0.03 -20.57
N LEU A 118 23.77 1.13 -20.08
CA LEU A 118 22.94 1.16 -18.87
C LEU A 118 21.60 0.43 -19.06
N SER A 119 21.08 0.37 -20.28
CA SER A 119 19.83 -0.35 -20.58
C SER A 119 20.03 -1.84 -20.76
N GLU A 120 21.23 -2.27 -21.17
CA GLU A 120 21.60 -3.68 -21.36
C GLU A 120 22.00 -4.36 -20.05
N ALA A 121 22.43 -3.57 -19.07
CA ALA A 121 22.74 -4.04 -17.74
C ALA A 121 21.50 -4.65 -17.06
N ARG A 122 21.49 -5.95 -16.82
CA ARG A 122 20.35 -6.64 -16.19
C ARG A 122 20.12 -6.16 -14.74
N SER A 123 19.04 -5.45 -14.50
CA SER A 123 18.64 -5.00 -13.16
C SER A 123 17.14 -4.76 -13.02
N ALA A 124 16.64 -4.75 -11.77
CA ALA A 124 15.24 -4.44 -11.47
C ALA A 124 14.82 -3.01 -11.83
N TRP A 125 15.77 -2.10 -12.09
CA TRP A 125 15.49 -0.69 -12.43
C TRP A 125 15.99 -0.26 -13.82
N THR A 126 17.02 -0.89 -14.37
CA THR A 126 17.48 -0.60 -15.74
C THR A 126 16.42 -1.02 -16.76
N GLY A 127 16.38 -0.33 -17.91
CA GLY A 127 15.35 -0.58 -18.92
C GLY A 127 13.91 -0.47 -18.37
N LEU A 128 13.68 0.33 -17.33
CA LEU A 128 12.41 0.43 -16.59
C LEU A 128 11.96 -0.87 -15.89
N GLY A 129 12.88 -1.81 -15.67
CA GLY A 129 12.60 -3.13 -15.10
C GLY A 129 12.09 -4.15 -16.13
N ALA A 130 12.46 -3.99 -17.41
CA ALA A 130 12.05 -4.89 -18.49
C ALA A 130 12.45 -6.36 -18.23
N ASP A 131 13.64 -6.59 -17.67
CA ASP A 131 14.12 -7.94 -17.28
C ASP A 131 13.27 -8.60 -16.17
N PHE A 132 12.45 -7.80 -15.49
CA PHE A 132 11.50 -8.22 -14.47
C PHE A 132 10.05 -8.05 -14.95
N HIS A 133 9.83 -8.05 -16.26
CA HIS A 133 8.52 -7.94 -16.91
C HIS A 133 7.73 -6.69 -16.48
N PHE A 134 8.42 -5.61 -16.13
CA PHE A 134 7.83 -4.36 -15.60
C PHE A 134 7.03 -4.52 -14.30
N ILE A 135 7.06 -5.70 -13.67
CA ILE A 135 6.33 -6.00 -12.43
C ILE A 135 6.72 -5.04 -11.30
N PRO A 136 8.02 -4.75 -11.05
CA PRO A 136 8.40 -3.83 -9.99
C PRO A 136 7.78 -2.44 -10.18
N LEU A 137 7.92 -1.88 -11.39
CA LEU A 137 7.39 -0.55 -11.71
C LEU A 137 5.86 -0.51 -11.61
N ALA A 138 5.17 -1.53 -12.12
CA ALA A 138 3.72 -1.62 -12.03
C ALA A 138 3.23 -1.66 -10.57
N VAL A 139 3.88 -2.44 -9.71
CA VAL A 139 3.58 -2.48 -8.27
C VAL A 139 3.81 -1.12 -7.61
N SER A 140 4.88 -0.41 -7.99
CA SER A 140 5.13 0.95 -7.48
C SER A 140 4.01 1.94 -7.83
N LEU A 141 3.52 1.91 -9.07
CA LEU A 141 2.40 2.76 -9.51
C LEU A 141 1.12 2.44 -8.74
N VAL A 142 0.82 1.15 -8.54
CA VAL A 142 -0.29 0.72 -7.67
C VAL A 142 -0.10 1.21 -6.24
N GLY A 143 1.13 1.19 -5.72
CA GLY A 143 1.48 1.72 -4.41
C GLY A 143 1.19 3.22 -4.27
N VAL A 144 1.48 4.03 -5.30
CA VAL A 144 1.13 5.46 -5.32
C VAL A 144 -0.38 5.63 -5.19
N VAL A 145 -1.15 4.95 -6.04
CA VAL A 145 -2.62 5.03 -6.04
C VAL A 145 -3.17 4.60 -4.68
N TRP A 146 -2.64 3.52 -4.12
CA TRP A 146 -3.06 3.03 -2.80
C TRP A 146 -2.77 4.06 -1.69
N MET A 147 -1.53 4.56 -1.61
CA MET A 147 -1.12 5.53 -0.59
C MET A 147 -1.94 6.83 -0.66
N TRP A 148 -2.34 7.22 -1.88
CA TRP A 148 -3.17 8.36 -2.18
C TRP A 148 -4.60 8.18 -1.68
N LEU A 149 -5.23 7.05 -2.01
CA LEU A 149 -6.59 6.70 -1.58
C LEU A 149 -6.68 6.51 -0.06
N SER A 150 -5.61 6.00 0.58
CA SER A 150 -5.57 5.81 2.02
C SER A 150 -5.31 7.11 2.81
N ASN A 151 -5.29 8.30 2.19
CA ASN A 151 -5.00 9.56 2.88
C ASN A 151 -6.26 10.39 3.20
N PRO A 152 -6.83 10.30 4.42
CA PRO A 152 -8.10 10.97 4.75
C PRO A 152 -8.02 12.50 4.68
N ARG A 153 -6.86 13.09 5.00
CA ARG A 153 -6.64 14.53 4.93
C ARG A 153 -6.85 15.10 3.52
N ARG A 154 -6.50 14.32 2.50
CA ARG A 154 -6.60 14.75 1.11
C ARG A 154 -8.04 14.73 0.58
N ILE A 155 -8.86 13.80 1.08
CA ILE A 155 -10.28 13.74 0.75
C ILE A 155 -10.99 14.99 1.30
N VAL A 156 -10.67 15.37 2.54
CA VAL A 156 -11.22 16.58 3.18
C VAL A 156 -10.78 17.84 2.43
N GLU A 157 -9.50 17.97 2.08
CA GLU A 157 -8.98 19.14 1.37
C GLU A 157 -9.60 19.31 -0.04
N ILE A 158 -9.81 18.21 -0.77
CA ILE A 158 -10.54 18.23 -2.04
C ILE A 158 -12.00 18.65 -1.83
N ALA A 159 -12.66 18.14 -0.79
CA ALA A 159 -14.04 18.50 -0.47
C ALA A 159 -14.16 19.99 -0.11
N GLU A 160 -13.26 20.51 0.71
CA GLU A 160 -13.19 21.93 1.06
C GLU A 160 -12.93 22.82 -0.17
N GLN A 161 -12.15 22.35 -1.14
CA GLN A 161 -11.88 23.07 -2.38
C GLN A 161 -13.09 23.09 -3.33
N ILE A 162 -13.92 22.04 -3.33
CA ILE A 162 -15.17 21.98 -4.10
C ILE A 162 -16.27 22.84 -3.45
N GLU A 163 -16.36 22.84 -2.11
CA GLU A 163 -17.32 23.64 -1.35
C GLU A 163 -17.01 25.14 -1.40
N ARG A 164 -15.78 25.51 -1.73
CA ARG A 164 -15.37 26.88 -2.07
C ARG A 164 -15.24 27.05 -3.59
N PRO A 165 -16.33 27.03 -4.38
CA PRO A 165 -16.23 27.47 -5.75
C PRO A 165 -15.73 28.92 -5.70
N SER A 166 -14.64 29.19 -6.41
CA SER A 166 -14.02 30.50 -6.48
C SER A 166 -15.09 31.56 -6.67
N ARG A 167 -15.26 32.46 -5.69
CA ARG A 167 -15.84 33.78 -5.97
C ARG A 167 -14.86 34.49 -6.91
N SER A 168 -14.91 34.19 -8.19
CA SER A 168 -14.31 35.03 -9.22
C SER A 168 -15.14 36.31 -9.28
N ARG A 169 -14.80 37.25 -8.40
CA ARG A 169 -15.21 38.64 -8.54
C ARG A 169 -14.09 39.38 -9.27
N ARG A 170 -14.36 39.57 -10.56
CA ARG A 170 -13.95 40.68 -11.44
C ARG A 170 -12.49 40.74 -11.87
#